data_AF-A0A087USZ7-F1
#
_entry.id   AF-A0A087USZ7-F1
#
_cell.length_a   1.000
_cell.length_b   1.000
_cell.length_c   1.000
_cell.angle_alpha   90.00
_cell.angle_beta   90.00
_cell.angle_gamma   90.00
#
_symmetry.space_group_name_H-M   'P 1'
#
loop_
_entity.id
_entity.type
_entity.pdbx_description
1 polymer ?
#
loop_
_entity_poly.entity_id
_entity_poly.type
_entity_poly.pdbx_seq_one_letter_code
_entity_poly.pdbx_strand_id
1 'polypeptide(L)' 'MQGRSFKNNEVVQEISDNSRIFRMLGADSVVVLESRPTHDLKSPSNLYILTG' A
#
# COMPACT_ATOMS: atom_id res chain seq x y z
N MET A 1 3.42 -3.57 4.06
CA MET A 1 2.23 -2.93 4.68
C MET A 1 1.23 -4.02 5.03
N GLN A 2 0.56 -3.95 6.18
CA GLN A 2 -0.42 -4.96 6.61
C GLN A 2 -1.78 -4.31 6.88
N GLY A 3 -2.81 -4.79 6.17
CA GLY A 3 -4.20 -4.51 6.46
C GLY A 3 -4.73 -5.55 7.45
N ARG A 4 -5.29 -5.08 8.56
CA ARG A 4 -5.82 -5.94 9.64
C ARG A 4 -7.33 -5.76 9.75
N SER A 5 -8.04 -6.87 9.92
CA SER A 5 -9.46 -6.88 10.21
C SER A 5 -9.71 -6.23 11.58
N PHE A 6 -10.65 -5.29 11.64
CA PHE A 6 -11.01 -4.64 12.90
C PHE A 6 -11.67 -5.60 13.90
N LYS A 7 -12.34 -6.66 13.41
CA LYS A 7 -13.14 -7.57 14.25
C LYS A 7 -12.29 -8.54 15.07
N ASN A 8 -11.24 -9.09 14.45
CA ASN A 8 -10.43 -10.17 15.02
C ASN A 8 -8.91 -9.90 14.91
N ASN A 9 -8.50 -8.73 14.41
CA ASN A 9 -7.11 -8.34 14.20
C ASN A 9 -6.31 -9.26 13.24
N GLU A 10 -7.02 -10.11 12.50
CA GLU A 10 -6.44 -10.98 11.49
C GLU A 10 -5.84 -10.14 10.34
N VAL A 11 -4.66 -10.50 9.86
CA VAL A 11 -4.06 -9.87 8.69
C VAL A 11 -4.82 -10.35 7.45
N VAL A 12 -5.68 -9.49 6.90
CA VAL A 12 -6.49 -9.79 5.70
C VAL A 12 -5.79 -9.35 4.42
N GLN A 13 -4.80 -8.47 4.54
CA GLN A 13 -4.04 -7.98 3.41
C GLN A 13 -2.58 -7.76 3.79
N GLU A 14 -1.67 -8.22 2.93
CA GLU A 14 -0.24 -8.05 3.13
C GLU A 14 0.44 -7.66 1.81
N ILE A 15 1.23 -6.58 1.87
CA ILE A 15 2.10 -6.14 0.78
C ILE A 15 3.53 -6.30 1.27
N SER A 16 4.21 -7.29 0.71
CA SER A 16 5.61 -7.66 0.99
C SER A 16 6.41 -7.66 -0.32
N ASP A 17 6.65 -6.47 -0.87
CA ASP A 17 7.51 -6.28 -2.05
C ASP A 17 8.64 -5.33 -1.67
N ASN A 18 9.86 -5.88 -1.56
CA ASN A 18 11.05 -5.12 -1.18
C ASN A 18 11.65 -4.33 -2.35
N SER A 19 11.24 -4.63 -3.59
CA SER A 19 11.69 -3.90 -4.78
C SER A 19 11.03 -2.54 -4.92
N ARG A 20 10.00 -2.27 -4.10
CA ARG A 20 9.21 -1.04 -4.13
C ARG A 20 9.06 -0.42 -2.75
N ILE A 21 9.09 0.91 -2.73
CA ILE A 21 8.70 1.72 -1.58
C ILE A 21 7.23 2.08 -1.76
N PHE A 22 6.42 1.80 -0.74
CA PHE A 22 4.99 2.15 -0.72
C PHE A 22 4.74 3.31 0.24
N ARG A 23 3.96 4.29 -0.19
CA ARG A 23 3.55 5.45 0.59
C ARG A 23 2.03 5.57 0.59
N MET A 24 1.43 5.71 1.77
CA MET A 24 -0.01 5.98 1.88
C MET A 24 -0.29 7.45 1.54
N LEU A 25 -1.26 7.68 0.66
CA LEU A 25 -1.72 9.02 0.27
C LEU A 25 -3.02 9.42 0.98
N GLY A 26 -3.88 8.46 1.29
CA GLY A 26 -5.16 8.68 1.97
C GLY A 26 -5.80 7.37 2.44
N ALA A 27 -6.69 7.45 3.42
CA ALA A 27 -7.32 6.28 4.05
C ALA A 27 -8.74 6.52 4.58
N ASP A 28 -9.43 7.59 4.13
CA ASP A 28 -10.74 7.96 4.70
C ASP A 28 -11.85 6.96 4.32
N SER A 29 -12.17 6.86 3.04
CA SER A 29 -13.17 5.91 2.50
C SER A 29 -12.55 4.79 1.68
N VAL A 30 -11.37 5.03 1.13
CA VAL A 30 -10.55 4.10 0.37
C VAL A 30 -9.11 4.29 0.77
N VAL A 31 -8.33 3.21 0.75
CA VAL A 31 -6.88 3.32 0.99
C VAL A 31 -6.20 3.55 -0.35
N VAL A 32 -5.51 4.67 -0.47
CA VAL A 32 -4.76 5.04 -1.67
C VAL A 32 -3.28 4.92 -1.38
N LEU A 33 -2.57 4.13 -2.17
CA LEU A 33 -1.13 3.93 -2.06
C LEU A 33 -0.42 4.38 -3.32
N GLU A 34 0.75 4.96 -3.15
CA GLU A 34 1.72 5.18 -4.20
C GLU A 34 2.86 4.18 -4.05
N SER A 35 3.35 3.58 -5.14
CA SER A 35 4.59 2.81 -5.13
C SER A 35 5.62 3.35 -6.12
N ARG A 36 6.90 3.30 -5.72
CA ARG A 36 8.06 3.60 -6.57
C ARG A 36 9.11 2.51 -6.44
N PRO A 37 9.92 2.23 -7.47
CA PRO A 37 11.07 1.33 -7.35
C PRO A 37 12.03 1.80 -6.26
N THR A 38 12.49 0.89 -5.41
CA THR A 38 13.45 1.19 -4.34
C THR A 38 14.79 1.69 -4.89
N HIS A 39 15.20 1.21 -6.07
CA HIS A 39 16.49 1.54 -6.69
C HIS A 39 16.42 2.70 -7.69
N ASP A 40 15.22 3.20 -8.02
CA ASP A 40 15.05 4.35 -8.91
C ASP A 40 13.86 5.21 -8.47
N LEU A 41 14.16 6.24 -7.67
CA LEU A 41 13.17 7.15 -7.11
C LEU A 41 12.63 8.17 -8.14
N LYS A 42 13.26 8.28 -9.32
CA LYS A 42 12.81 9.16 -10.41
C LYS A 42 11.88 8.46 -11.39
N SER A 43 11.81 7.13 -11.34
CA SER A 43 10.84 6.36 -12.10
C SER A 43 9.41 6.81 -11.80
N PRO A 44 8.51 6.75 -12.79
CA PRO A 44 7.09 7.03 -12.58
C PRO A 44 6.50 6.18 -11.46
N SER A 45 5.61 6.78 -10.68
CA SER A 45 4.90 6.09 -9.61
C SER A 45 3.72 5.29 -10.12
N ASN A 46 3.43 4.18 -9.44
CA ASN A 46 2.17 3.47 -9.59
C ASN A 46 1.20 3.87 -8.47
N LEU A 47 -0.08 3.99 -8.80
CA LEU A 47 -1.15 4.28 -7.84
C LEU A 47 -1.99 3.01 -7.64
N TYR A 48 -2.28 2.67 -6.38
CA TYR A 48 -3.12 1.55 -5.98
C TYR A 48 -4.31 2.10 -5.19
N ILE A 49 -5.51 1.66 -5.55
CA ILE A 49 -6.74 2.01 -4.85
C ILE A 49 -7.29 0.71 -4.27
N LEU A 50 -7.33 0.66 -2.95
CA LEU A 50 -7.86 -0.45 -2.19
C LEU A 50 -9.28 -0.09 -1.80
N THR A 51 -10.22 -0.67 -2.54
CA THR A 51 -11.66 -0.61 -2.27
C THR A 51 -12.06 -1.89 -1.55
N GLY A 52 -12.64 -1.75 -0.36
CA GLY A 52 -13.23 -2.84 0.41
C GLY A 52 -14.71 -3.02 0.09
#